data_AF-V5I906-F1
#
_entry.id   AF-V5I906-F1
#
_cell.length_a   1.000
_cell.length_b   1.000
_cell.length_c   1.000
_cell.angle_alpha   90.00
_cell.angle_beta   90.00
_cell.angle_gamma   90.00
#
_symmetry.space_group_name_H-M   'P 1'
#
loop_
_entity.id
_entity.type
_entity.pdbx_description
1 polymer ?
#
loop_
_entity_poly.entity_id
_entity_poly.type
_entity_poly.pdbx_seq_one_letter_code
_entity_poly.pdbx_strand_id
1 'polypeptide(L)'
;MAEVVANIPTSPESTEVRCQEKTRGGLRYEVILGEPEVKTAPPKKQLSPKSSMSVQDIEEKLKAAEERRQQLESNKIAALSAKMVKIEEASRKKEEQTSQFIAATRDALEQKMELHTEKREAYITDLKTKLKDHIENVEKTRLTLEQQTDEVRSAIEEKLKSASQQRDDNIKKMLDRLKEHEEQVQKVRVQNTAKYQQLEATIQEKLGQAQTRKEQLEQEQKEKLRNYNNRPLEVKQSVESTVEVRKTEVAALVENKLTIAEQKREQEIKKKLEIAKKHNEHMVEVKQSIETTEENRKTEKVIKLETKLTAAEQKREQELQRKLEKIKENEKRAEAVRQNKANIIANKMAPSSG
;
A
#
# COMPACT_ATOMS: atom_id res chain seq x y z
N MET A 1 -112.08 17.98 -206.98
CA MET A 1 -112.10 16.88 -207.98
C MET A 1 -110.76 16.86 -208.68
N ALA A 2 -109.94 15.85 -208.39
CA ALA A 2 -108.97 15.19 -209.28
C ALA A 2 -108.21 14.15 -208.44
N GLU A 3 -107.97 13.01 -209.05
CA GLU A 3 -107.74 11.68 -208.49
C GLU A 3 -106.30 11.21 -208.78
N VAL A 4 -105.79 10.32 -207.91
CA VAL A 4 -104.84 9.19 -208.12
C VAL A 4 -103.45 9.45 -208.76
N VAL A 5 -102.37 9.03 -208.08
CA VAL A 5 -101.60 7.77 -208.32
C VAL A 5 -100.32 7.78 -207.48
N ALA A 6 -100.11 6.65 -206.81
CA ALA A 6 -98.95 6.26 -206.02
C ALA A 6 -97.66 6.10 -206.84
N ASN A 7 -96.51 6.18 -206.18
CA ASN A 7 -95.32 5.47 -206.64
C ASN A 7 -94.49 4.99 -205.44
N ILE A 8 -94.29 3.68 -205.35
CA ILE A 8 -93.33 2.98 -204.46
C ILE A 8 -92.01 2.86 -205.23
N PRO A 9 -90.85 2.91 -204.55
CA PRO A 9 -89.78 1.98 -204.92
C PRO A 9 -89.05 1.29 -203.75
N THR A 10 -88.67 0.07 -204.08
CA THR A 10 -87.89 -1.05 -203.50
C THR A 10 -86.54 -0.82 -202.78
N SER A 11 -86.20 -1.79 -201.90
CA SER A 11 -84.98 -2.06 -201.08
C SER A 11 -83.64 -2.26 -201.83
N PRO A 12 -82.47 -2.27 -201.13
CA PRO A 12 -81.79 -3.56 -200.87
C PRO A 12 -81.21 -3.76 -199.44
N GLU A 13 -81.34 -4.98 -198.89
CA GLU A 13 -80.72 -5.50 -197.65
C GLU A 13 -79.26 -5.98 -197.87
N SER A 14 -78.35 -5.76 -196.90
CA SER A 14 -77.05 -6.47 -196.83
C SER A 14 -76.63 -6.71 -195.37
N THR A 15 -76.98 -7.88 -194.81
CA THR A 15 -76.48 -8.37 -193.51
C THR A 15 -75.40 -9.43 -193.77
N GLU A 16 -74.21 -9.27 -193.18
CA GLU A 16 -73.07 -10.18 -193.34
C GLU A 16 -72.71 -10.86 -192.01
N VAL A 17 -72.50 -12.18 -192.04
CA VAL A 17 -72.03 -12.96 -190.88
C VAL A 17 -70.58 -13.39 -191.11
N ARG A 18 -69.68 -13.00 -190.20
CA ARG A 18 -68.24 -13.25 -190.27
C ARG A 18 -67.75 -13.98 -189.01
N CYS A 19 -66.52 -14.51 -189.07
CA CYS A 19 -65.82 -15.10 -187.91
C CYS A 19 -66.60 -16.25 -187.23
N GLN A 20 -67.23 -17.12 -188.03
CA GLN A 20 -67.97 -18.27 -187.53
C GLN A 20 -67.00 -19.37 -187.04
N GLU A 21 -66.95 -19.57 -185.73
CA GLU A 21 -66.11 -20.58 -185.07
C GLU A 21 -66.99 -21.59 -184.31
N LYS A 22 -66.95 -22.84 -184.78
CA LYS A 22 -67.68 -23.97 -184.21
C LYS A 22 -66.76 -24.68 -183.22
N THR A 23 -67.17 -24.71 -181.95
CA THR A 23 -66.56 -25.57 -180.93
C THR A 23 -67.57 -26.64 -180.49
N ARG A 24 -67.11 -27.70 -179.81
CA ARG A 24 -67.97 -28.81 -179.34
C ARG A 24 -69.15 -28.34 -178.47
N GLY A 25 -69.04 -27.18 -177.83
CA GLY A 25 -70.06 -26.58 -176.97
C GLY A 25 -70.98 -25.56 -177.65
N GLY A 26 -70.85 -25.33 -178.96
CA GLY A 26 -71.70 -24.39 -179.69
C GLY A 26 -70.94 -23.58 -180.74
N LEU A 27 -71.69 -22.78 -181.48
CA LEU A 27 -71.19 -21.94 -182.55
C LEU A 27 -71.20 -20.47 -182.10
N ARG A 28 -70.05 -19.79 -182.20
CA ARG A 28 -69.98 -18.32 -182.15
C ARG A 28 -69.77 -17.77 -183.55
N TYR A 29 -70.45 -16.69 -183.88
CA TYR A 29 -70.23 -15.92 -185.10
C TYR A 29 -70.51 -14.45 -184.81
N GLU A 30 -69.90 -13.58 -185.60
CA GLU A 30 -70.11 -12.13 -185.55
C GLU A 30 -71.10 -11.75 -186.64
N VAL A 31 -72.22 -11.11 -186.28
CA VAL A 31 -73.24 -10.61 -187.23
C VAL A 31 -73.05 -9.12 -187.38
N ILE A 32 -72.72 -8.69 -188.60
CA ILE A 32 -72.59 -7.28 -188.96
C ILE A 32 -73.86 -6.91 -189.73
N LEU A 33 -74.74 -6.16 -189.05
CA LEU A 33 -76.02 -5.69 -189.60
C LEU A 33 -75.86 -4.50 -190.57
N GLY A 34 -74.66 -3.91 -190.63
CA GLY A 34 -74.26 -2.83 -191.54
C GLY A 34 -72.85 -2.35 -191.19
N GLU A 35 -72.07 -1.88 -192.17
CA GLU A 35 -70.71 -1.38 -191.92
C GLU A 35 -70.73 -0.09 -191.07
N PRO A 36 -69.90 0.03 -190.01
CA PRO A 36 -69.89 1.20 -189.15
C PRO A 36 -69.42 2.46 -189.90
N GLU A 37 -70.23 3.53 -189.82
CA GLU A 37 -70.13 4.78 -190.60
C GLU A 37 -68.90 5.67 -190.28
N VAL A 38 -68.03 5.24 -189.33
CA VAL A 38 -66.84 5.99 -188.88
C VAL A 38 -65.64 5.05 -188.69
N LYS A 39 -64.64 5.13 -189.58
CA LYS A 39 -63.35 4.40 -189.50
C LYS A 39 -62.32 5.09 -188.61
N THR A 40 -62.64 5.38 -187.34
CA THR A 40 -61.66 5.89 -186.36
C THR A 40 -61.88 5.30 -184.96
N ALA A 41 -60.81 4.75 -184.38
CA ALA A 41 -60.81 4.04 -183.10
C ALA A 41 -61.15 4.93 -181.88
N PRO A 42 -61.74 4.37 -180.79
CA PRO A 42 -62.08 5.13 -179.57
C PRO A 42 -60.82 5.67 -178.85
N PRO A 43 -60.89 6.88 -178.24
CA PRO A 43 -59.76 7.47 -177.55
C PRO A 43 -59.35 6.66 -176.31
N LYS A 44 -58.04 6.36 -176.20
CA LYS A 44 -57.45 5.66 -175.05
C LYS A 44 -57.61 6.50 -173.77
N LYS A 45 -58.37 6.00 -172.80
CA LYS A 45 -58.39 6.56 -171.43
C LYS A 45 -57.00 6.41 -170.80
N GLN A 46 -56.54 7.46 -170.11
CA GLN A 46 -55.30 7.43 -169.33
C GLN A 46 -55.39 6.32 -168.26
N LEU A 47 -54.35 5.49 -168.15
CA LEU A 47 -54.24 4.44 -167.14
C LEU A 47 -54.09 5.11 -165.76
N SER A 48 -55.00 4.79 -164.84
CA SER A 48 -54.86 5.08 -163.41
C SER A 48 -53.53 4.50 -162.89
N PRO A 49 -52.86 5.14 -161.90
CA PRO A 49 -51.63 4.59 -161.33
C PRO A 49 -51.87 3.15 -160.86
N LYS A 50 -51.07 2.20 -161.34
CA LYS A 50 -51.07 0.82 -160.85
C LYS A 50 -50.56 0.83 -159.41
N SER A 51 -51.47 0.81 -158.43
CA SER A 51 -51.10 0.58 -157.03
C SER A 51 -50.84 -0.92 -156.86
N SER A 52 -49.57 -1.33 -156.89
CA SER A 52 -49.15 -2.67 -156.45
C SER A 52 -48.89 -2.62 -154.94
N MET A 53 -49.85 -3.08 -154.14
CA MET A 53 -49.61 -3.25 -152.70
C MET A 53 -48.62 -4.40 -152.49
N SER A 54 -47.52 -4.14 -151.77
CA SER A 54 -46.56 -5.16 -151.37
C SER A 54 -47.15 -6.04 -150.26
N VAL A 55 -46.67 -7.28 -150.10
CA VAL A 55 -47.07 -8.17 -149.00
C VAL A 55 -46.81 -7.52 -147.63
N GLN A 56 -45.71 -6.76 -147.52
CA GLN A 56 -45.37 -5.98 -146.32
C GLN A 56 -46.41 -4.89 -146.01
N ASP A 57 -46.91 -4.17 -147.03
CA ASP A 57 -47.95 -3.15 -146.84
C ASP A 57 -49.28 -3.75 -146.34
N ILE A 58 -49.55 -5.01 -146.71
CA ILE A 58 -50.74 -5.74 -146.27
C ILE A 58 -50.58 -6.18 -144.80
N GLU A 59 -49.43 -6.72 -144.43
CA GLU A 59 -49.12 -7.10 -143.04
C GLU A 59 -49.13 -5.91 -142.09
N GLU A 60 -48.56 -4.77 -142.49
CA GLU A 60 -48.58 -3.53 -141.71
C GLU A 60 -50.01 -3.02 -141.50
N LYS A 61 -50.87 -3.10 -142.52
CA LYS A 61 -52.30 -2.74 -142.37
C LYS A 61 -53.04 -3.68 -141.42
N LEU A 62 -52.76 -4.98 -141.45
CA LEU A 62 -53.35 -5.94 -140.50
C LEU A 62 -52.85 -5.72 -139.08
N LYS A 63 -51.55 -5.46 -138.90
CA LYS A 63 -50.95 -5.13 -137.61
C LYS A 63 -51.49 -3.83 -137.04
N ALA A 64 -51.62 -2.78 -137.86
CA ALA A 64 -52.24 -1.52 -137.44
C ALA A 64 -53.73 -1.69 -137.08
N ALA A 65 -54.45 -2.60 -137.73
CA ALA A 65 -55.83 -2.94 -137.36
C ALA A 65 -55.90 -3.70 -136.02
N GLU A 66 -54.97 -4.62 -135.79
CA GLU A 66 -54.80 -5.36 -134.53
C GLU A 66 -54.44 -4.42 -133.37
N GLU A 67 -53.44 -3.55 -133.53
CA GLU A 67 -53.05 -2.55 -132.54
C GLU A 67 -54.19 -1.57 -132.25
N ARG A 68 -54.96 -1.17 -133.27
CA ARG A 68 -56.17 -0.35 -133.06
C ARG A 68 -57.21 -1.10 -132.23
N ARG A 69 -57.41 -2.41 -132.46
CA ARG A 69 -58.32 -3.24 -131.65
C ARG A 69 -57.84 -3.32 -130.20
N GLN A 70 -56.57 -3.62 -129.98
CA GLN A 70 -55.97 -3.70 -128.65
C GLN A 70 -56.01 -2.35 -127.93
N GLN A 71 -55.77 -1.23 -128.62
CA GLN A 71 -55.87 0.09 -128.04
C GLN A 71 -57.31 0.41 -127.61
N LEU A 72 -58.32 0.06 -128.42
CA LEU A 72 -59.73 0.25 -128.05
C LEU A 72 -60.12 -0.61 -126.85
N GLU A 73 -59.64 -1.85 -126.78
CA GLU A 73 -59.86 -2.74 -125.65
C GLU A 73 -59.15 -2.23 -124.38
N SER A 74 -57.88 -1.82 -124.49
CA SER A 74 -57.11 -1.21 -123.40
C SER A 74 -57.79 0.07 -122.87
N ASN A 75 -58.23 0.96 -123.77
CA ASN A 75 -58.99 2.16 -123.39
C ASN A 75 -60.30 1.80 -122.67
N LYS A 76 -60.98 0.73 -123.11
CA LYS A 76 -62.21 0.23 -122.45
C LYS A 76 -61.91 -0.32 -121.06
N ILE A 77 -60.84 -1.11 -120.90
CA ILE A 77 -60.41 -1.65 -119.61
C ILE A 77 -59.98 -0.52 -118.67
N ALA A 78 -59.19 0.45 -119.14
CA ALA A 78 -58.78 1.62 -118.37
C ALA A 78 -59.98 2.45 -117.90
N ALA A 79 -60.98 2.66 -118.78
CA ALA A 79 -62.21 3.35 -118.41
C ALA A 79 -63.04 2.58 -117.37
N LEU A 80 -63.07 1.24 -117.44
CA LEU A 80 -63.74 0.41 -116.43
C LEU A 80 -62.99 0.42 -115.09
N SER A 81 -61.65 0.29 -115.11
CA SER A 81 -60.80 0.37 -113.93
C SER A 81 -60.94 1.72 -113.23
N ALA A 82 -60.91 2.83 -113.97
CA ALA A 82 -61.13 4.17 -113.40
C ALA A 82 -62.52 4.31 -112.74
N LYS A 83 -63.56 3.68 -113.31
CA LYS A 83 -64.89 3.63 -112.67
C LYS A 83 -64.88 2.81 -111.38
N MET A 84 -64.19 1.67 -111.34
CA MET A 84 -64.04 0.86 -110.13
C MET A 84 -63.30 1.62 -109.02
N VAL A 85 -62.17 2.26 -109.34
CA VAL A 85 -61.40 3.08 -108.38
C VAL A 85 -62.28 4.21 -107.82
N LYS A 86 -63.06 4.89 -108.65
CA LYS A 86 -63.98 5.93 -108.18
C LYS A 86 -65.06 5.41 -107.23
N ILE A 87 -65.55 4.19 -107.44
CA ILE A 87 -66.51 3.53 -106.53
C ILE A 87 -65.82 3.17 -105.21
N GLU A 88 -64.62 2.60 -105.26
CA GLU A 88 -63.81 2.27 -104.09
C GLU A 88 -63.47 3.51 -103.26
N GLU A 89 -63.03 4.60 -103.89
CA GLU A 89 -62.74 5.88 -103.23
C GLU A 89 -64.00 6.47 -102.58
N ALA A 90 -65.15 6.44 -103.25
CA ALA A 90 -66.41 6.88 -102.67
C ALA A 90 -66.82 6.03 -101.47
N SER A 91 -66.63 4.71 -101.55
CA SER A 91 -66.88 3.78 -100.44
C SER A 91 -65.93 4.04 -99.26
N ARG A 92 -64.64 4.18 -99.52
CA ARG A 92 -63.62 4.49 -98.51
C ARG A 92 -63.91 5.81 -97.82
N LYS A 93 -64.29 6.86 -98.56
CA LYS A 93 -64.62 8.16 -97.99
C LYS A 93 -65.87 8.12 -97.11
N LYS A 94 -66.87 7.32 -97.49
CA LYS A 94 -68.06 7.08 -96.67
C LYS A 94 -67.70 6.36 -95.36
N GLU A 95 -66.86 5.32 -95.43
CA GLU A 95 -66.39 4.58 -94.26
C GLU A 95 -65.55 5.47 -93.34
N GLU A 96 -64.65 6.27 -93.90
CA GLU A 96 -63.83 7.22 -93.16
C GLU A 96 -64.68 8.28 -92.44
N GLN A 97 -65.66 8.87 -93.10
CA GLN A 97 -66.61 9.81 -92.46
C GLN A 97 -67.40 9.15 -91.34
N THR A 98 -67.82 7.90 -91.53
CA THR A 98 -68.54 7.13 -90.50
C THR A 98 -67.63 6.86 -89.30
N SER A 99 -66.39 6.44 -89.54
CA SER A 99 -65.39 6.19 -88.50
C SER A 99 -65.03 7.47 -87.73
N GLN A 100 -64.80 8.58 -88.43
CA GLN A 100 -64.54 9.89 -87.82
C GLN A 100 -65.72 10.35 -86.96
N PHE A 101 -66.96 10.16 -87.42
CA PHE A 101 -68.14 10.51 -86.65
C PHE A 101 -68.25 9.68 -85.36
N ILE A 102 -68.01 8.36 -85.44
CA ILE A 102 -68.02 7.47 -84.28
C ILE A 102 -66.92 7.87 -83.29
N ALA A 103 -65.70 8.10 -83.78
CA ALA A 103 -64.57 8.51 -82.95
C ALA A 103 -64.82 9.85 -82.26
N ALA A 104 -65.24 10.88 -83.01
CA ALA A 104 -65.53 12.19 -82.45
C ALA A 104 -66.66 12.15 -81.40
N THR A 105 -67.71 11.35 -81.64
CA THR A 105 -68.81 11.19 -80.69
C THR A 105 -68.36 10.47 -79.42
N ARG A 106 -67.54 9.43 -79.55
CA ARG A 106 -66.95 8.71 -78.41
C ARG A 106 -66.04 9.61 -77.59
N ASP A 107 -65.12 10.31 -78.24
CA ASP A 107 -64.14 11.17 -77.59
C ASP A 107 -64.83 12.37 -76.90
N ALA A 108 -65.91 12.92 -77.49
CA ALA A 108 -66.71 13.96 -76.84
C ALA A 108 -67.44 13.46 -75.58
N LEU A 109 -67.93 12.21 -75.58
CA LEU A 109 -68.52 11.60 -74.39
C LEU A 109 -67.46 11.35 -73.32
N GLU A 110 -66.30 10.83 -73.71
CA GLU A 110 -65.17 10.57 -72.83
C GLU A 110 -64.69 11.86 -72.15
N GLN A 111 -64.47 12.94 -72.91
CA GLN A 111 -64.13 14.26 -72.37
C GLN A 111 -65.18 14.79 -71.38
N LYS A 112 -66.48 14.58 -71.65
CA LYS A 112 -67.54 15.01 -70.73
C LYS A 112 -67.51 14.23 -69.41
N MET A 113 -67.24 12.93 -69.46
CA MET A 113 -67.11 12.08 -68.28
C MET A 113 -65.86 12.41 -67.48
N GLU A 114 -64.74 12.65 -68.17
CA GLU A 114 -63.48 13.05 -67.56
C GLU A 114 -63.63 14.41 -66.86
N LEU A 115 -64.17 15.43 -67.54
CA LEU A 115 -64.43 16.73 -66.94
C LEU A 115 -65.33 16.65 -65.70
N HIS A 116 -66.36 15.80 -65.72
CA HIS A 116 -67.23 15.61 -64.56
C HIS A 116 -66.48 14.94 -63.40
N THR A 117 -65.63 13.96 -63.71
CA THR A 117 -64.81 13.26 -62.73
C THR A 117 -63.78 14.21 -62.12
N GLU A 118 -63.05 14.98 -62.94
CA GLU A 118 -62.10 16.00 -62.50
C GLU A 118 -62.77 17.05 -61.60
N LYS A 119 -63.94 17.58 -61.98
CA LYS A 119 -64.67 18.55 -61.14
C LYS A 119 -65.05 17.96 -59.79
N ARG A 120 -65.51 16.70 -59.78
CA ARG A 120 -65.86 15.99 -58.55
C ARG A 120 -64.63 15.75 -57.68
N GLU A 121 -63.52 15.34 -58.28
CA GLU A 121 -62.27 15.07 -57.57
C GLU A 121 -61.63 16.36 -57.03
N ALA A 122 -61.67 17.45 -57.79
CA ALA A 122 -61.23 18.77 -57.34
C ALA A 122 -62.03 19.23 -56.12
N TYR A 123 -63.36 19.08 -56.15
CA TYR A 123 -64.22 19.41 -55.00
C TYR A 123 -63.91 18.55 -53.77
N ILE A 124 -63.76 17.23 -53.95
CA ILE A 124 -63.40 16.32 -52.86
C ILE A 124 -62.02 16.67 -52.29
N THR A 125 -61.07 17.02 -53.16
CA THR A 125 -59.71 17.40 -52.76
C THR A 125 -59.70 18.71 -51.98
N ASP A 126 -60.44 19.73 -52.43
CA ASP A 126 -60.60 21.00 -51.70
C ASP A 126 -61.18 20.77 -50.28
N LEU A 127 -62.23 19.94 -50.17
CA LEU A 127 -62.80 19.57 -48.86
C LEU A 127 -61.79 18.85 -47.97
N LYS A 128 -61.02 17.90 -48.53
CA LYS A 128 -59.97 17.18 -47.78
C LYS A 128 -58.89 18.12 -47.29
N THR A 129 -58.44 19.07 -48.12
CA THR A 129 -57.44 20.06 -47.75
C THR A 129 -57.96 20.95 -46.63
N LYS A 130 -59.18 21.49 -46.74
CA LYS A 130 -59.80 22.31 -45.67
C LYS A 130 -59.93 21.56 -44.35
N LEU A 131 -60.29 20.27 -44.40
CA LEU A 131 -60.38 19.44 -43.21
C LEU A 131 -59.01 19.19 -42.58
N LYS A 132 -57.99 18.92 -43.41
CA LYS A 132 -56.61 18.74 -42.97
C LYS A 132 -56.08 20.01 -42.29
N ASP A 133 -56.29 21.18 -42.90
CA ASP A 133 -55.88 22.48 -42.34
C ASP A 133 -56.59 22.75 -41.00
N HIS A 134 -57.87 22.40 -40.90
CA HIS A 134 -58.61 22.53 -39.64
C HIS A 134 -58.03 21.65 -38.54
N ILE A 135 -57.75 20.37 -38.84
CA ILE A 135 -57.12 19.45 -37.88
C ILE A 135 -55.75 19.96 -37.44
N GLU A 136 -54.94 20.46 -38.38
CA GLU A 136 -53.63 21.02 -38.08
C GLU A 136 -53.72 22.26 -37.17
N ASN A 137 -54.70 23.15 -37.41
CA ASN A 137 -54.91 24.33 -36.58
C ASN A 137 -55.41 23.98 -35.17
N VAL A 138 -56.28 22.97 -35.05
CA VAL A 138 -56.71 22.43 -33.75
C VAL A 138 -55.52 21.85 -33.00
N GLU A 139 -54.66 21.08 -33.66
CA GLU A 139 -53.47 20.48 -33.03
C GLU A 139 -52.44 21.54 -32.62
N LYS A 140 -52.21 22.57 -33.45
CA LYS A 140 -51.38 23.73 -33.07
C LYS A 140 -51.91 24.43 -31.83
N THR A 141 -53.22 24.62 -31.74
CA THR A 141 -53.86 25.24 -30.56
C THR A 141 -53.70 24.36 -29.33
N ARG A 142 -53.92 23.04 -29.47
CA ARG A 142 -53.71 22.05 -28.39
C ARG A 142 -52.28 22.10 -27.86
N LEU A 143 -51.29 22.04 -28.75
CA LEU A 143 -49.87 22.07 -28.39
C LEU A 143 -49.48 23.38 -27.71
N THR A 144 -50.02 24.51 -28.18
CA THR A 144 -49.76 25.83 -27.56
C THR A 144 -50.32 25.89 -26.14
N LEU A 145 -51.52 25.37 -25.90
CA LEU A 145 -52.12 25.32 -24.56
C LEU A 145 -51.36 24.38 -23.61
N GLU A 146 -50.89 23.24 -24.14
CA GLU A 146 -50.04 22.29 -23.40
C GLU A 146 -48.73 22.96 -22.98
N GLN A 147 -48.05 23.62 -23.91
CA GLN A 147 -46.82 24.36 -23.63
C GLN A 147 -47.03 25.46 -22.59
N GLN A 148 -48.09 26.27 -22.71
CA GLN A 148 -48.41 27.29 -21.71
C GLN A 148 -48.67 26.70 -20.32
N THR A 149 -49.33 25.54 -20.26
CA THR A 149 -49.61 24.85 -19.00
C THR A 149 -48.32 24.35 -18.34
N ASP A 150 -47.41 23.79 -19.14
CA ASP A 150 -46.11 23.31 -18.67
C ASP A 150 -45.21 24.48 -18.23
N GLU A 151 -45.18 25.59 -18.97
CA GLU A 151 -44.45 26.80 -18.59
C GLU A 151 -44.91 27.34 -17.22
N VAL A 152 -46.23 27.40 -16.98
CA VAL A 152 -46.80 27.81 -15.69
C VAL A 152 -46.42 26.81 -14.60
N ARG A 153 -46.49 25.50 -14.87
CA ARG A 153 -46.11 24.45 -13.91
C ARG A 153 -44.64 24.57 -13.52
N SER A 154 -43.73 24.70 -14.49
CA SER A 154 -42.29 24.86 -14.24
C SER A 154 -42.00 26.13 -13.44
N ALA A 155 -42.65 27.25 -13.77
CA ALA A 155 -42.48 28.50 -13.02
C ALA A 155 -42.93 28.39 -11.56
N ILE A 156 -44.01 27.63 -11.28
CA ILE A 156 -44.46 27.36 -9.91
C ILE A 156 -43.43 26.47 -9.18
N GLU A 157 -42.94 25.42 -9.83
CA GLU A 157 -41.96 24.51 -9.26
C GLU A 157 -40.65 25.22 -8.90
N GLU A 158 -40.14 26.09 -9.78
CA GLU A 158 -38.95 26.89 -9.50
C GLU A 158 -39.14 27.86 -8.34
N LYS A 159 -40.32 28.50 -8.22
CA LYS A 159 -40.64 29.35 -7.08
C LYS A 159 -40.68 28.58 -5.78
N LEU A 160 -41.31 27.40 -5.77
CA LEU A 160 -41.35 26.53 -4.58
C LEU A 160 -39.97 26.05 -4.19
N LYS A 161 -39.14 25.65 -5.16
CA LYS A 161 -37.75 25.24 -4.95
C LYS A 161 -36.92 26.39 -4.36
N SER A 162 -37.03 27.59 -4.92
CA SER A 162 -36.33 28.78 -4.43
C SER A 162 -36.77 29.15 -3.00
N ALA A 163 -38.07 29.12 -2.72
CA ALA A 163 -38.60 29.36 -1.39
C ALA A 163 -38.12 28.30 -0.38
N SER A 164 -38.05 27.02 -0.78
CA SER A 164 -37.50 25.97 0.08
C SER A 164 -36.03 26.20 0.38
N GLN A 165 -35.21 26.46 -0.65
CA GLN A 165 -33.79 26.75 -0.49
C GLN A 165 -33.56 27.94 0.44
N GLN A 166 -34.35 29.01 0.28
CA GLN A 166 -34.23 30.18 1.14
C GLN A 166 -34.59 29.89 2.61
N ARG A 167 -35.60 29.04 2.86
CA ARG A 167 -35.90 28.57 4.22
C ARG A 167 -34.76 27.74 4.79
N ASP A 168 -34.23 26.80 4.02
CA ASP A 168 -33.15 25.91 4.46
C ASP A 168 -31.86 26.70 4.75
N ASP A 169 -31.52 27.67 3.90
CA ASP A 169 -30.38 28.57 4.11
C ASP A 169 -30.55 29.44 5.36
N ASN A 170 -31.76 29.90 5.65
CA ASN A 170 -32.04 30.68 6.85
C ASN A 170 -31.88 29.83 8.11
N ILE A 171 -32.47 28.63 8.11
CA ILE A 171 -32.35 27.66 9.22
C ILE A 171 -30.89 27.29 9.43
N LYS A 172 -30.15 27.00 8.35
CA LYS A 172 -28.72 26.69 8.40
C LYS A 172 -27.93 27.82 9.06
N LYS A 173 -28.14 29.07 8.66
CA LYS A 173 -27.49 30.24 9.29
C LYS A 173 -27.81 30.35 10.79
N MET A 174 -29.03 30.03 11.20
CA MET A 174 -29.40 30.03 12.62
C MET A 174 -28.67 28.92 13.39
N LEU A 175 -28.62 27.71 12.82
CA LEU A 175 -27.91 26.56 13.40
C LEU A 175 -26.40 26.81 13.51
N ASP A 176 -25.79 27.38 12.47
CA ASP A 176 -24.36 27.70 12.47
C ASP A 176 -24.01 28.71 13.57
N ARG A 177 -24.82 29.77 13.74
CA ARG A 177 -24.65 30.73 14.85
C ARG A 177 -24.78 30.09 16.24
N LEU A 178 -25.74 29.18 16.41
CA LEU A 178 -25.90 28.46 17.67
C LEU A 178 -24.69 27.57 17.96
N LYS A 179 -24.17 26.89 16.93
CA LYS A 179 -22.98 26.07 17.02
C LYS A 179 -21.73 26.88 17.38
N GLU A 180 -21.51 28.02 16.72
CA GLU A 180 -20.42 28.95 17.05
C GLU A 180 -20.50 29.42 18.51
N HIS A 181 -21.70 29.75 18.98
CA HIS A 181 -21.91 30.14 20.37
C HIS A 181 -21.59 28.99 21.33
N GLU A 182 -22.03 27.77 21.03
CA GLU A 182 -21.72 26.58 21.84
C GLU A 182 -20.21 26.30 21.90
N GLU A 183 -19.50 26.42 20.77
CA GLU A 183 -18.05 26.31 20.70
C GLU A 183 -17.36 27.38 21.56
N GLN A 184 -17.82 28.63 21.51
CA GLN A 184 -17.28 29.71 22.33
C GLN A 184 -17.53 29.46 23.83
N VAL A 185 -18.73 29.00 24.21
CA VAL A 185 -19.04 28.61 25.59
C VAL A 185 -18.10 27.49 26.05
N GLN A 186 -17.88 26.47 25.22
CA GLN A 186 -16.99 25.37 25.54
C GLN A 186 -15.54 25.84 25.71
N LYS A 187 -15.07 26.73 24.83
CA LYS A 187 -13.74 27.34 24.94
C LYS A 187 -13.56 28.09 26.26
N VAL A 188 -14.55 28.89 26.66
CA VAL A 188 -14.53 29.61 27.95
C VAL A 188 -14.53 28.62 29.12
N ARG A 189 -15.34 27.56 29.07
CA ARG A 189 -15.36 26.50 30.10
C ARG A 189 -13.99 25.85 30.24
N VAL A 190 -13.39 25.40 29.14
CA VAL A 190 -12.05 24.78 29.15
C VAL A 190 -11.00 25.73 29.69
N GLN A 191 -11.02 27.00 29.26
CA GLN A 191 -10.09 28.02 29.75
C GLN A 191 -10.23 28.26 31.26
N ASN A 192 -11.46 28.33 31.77
CA ASN A 192 -11.71 28.50 33.19
C ASN A 192 -11.29 27.26 33.99
N THR A 193 -11.58 26.05 33.51
CA THR A 193 -11.12 24.80 34.12
C THR A 193 -9.60 24.76 34.23
N ALA A 194 -8.86 25.14 33.18
CA ALA A 194 -7.40 25.20 33.22
C ALA A 194 -6.88 26.22 34.24
N LYS A 195 -7.50 27.40 34.33
CA LYS A 195 -7.18 28.40 35.36
C LYS A 195 -7.41 27.87 36.77
N TYR A 196 -8.54 27.18 37.01
CA TYR A 196 -8.82 26.58 38.31
C TYR A 196 -7.81 25.48 38.66
N GLN A 197 -7.44 24.63 37.71
CA GLN A 197 -6.40 23.62 37.92
C GLN A 197 -5.03 24.24 38.24
N GLN A 198 -4.66 25.34 37.59
CA GLN A 198 -3.43 26.07 37.92
C GLN A 198 -3.46 26.67 39.32
N LEU A 199 -4.59 27.27 39.72
CA LEU A 199 -4.78 27.81 41.07
C LEU A 199 -4.72 26.70 42.11
N GLU A 200 -5.40 25.58 41.88
CA GLU A 200 -5.36 24.38 42.71
C GLU A 200 -3.92 23.90 42.89
N ALA A 201 -3.17 23.72 41.79
CA ALA A 201 -1.77 23.30 41.83
C ALA A 201 -0.89 24.30 42.63
N THR A 202 -1.10 25.60 42.44
CA THR A 202 -0.37 26.65 43.18
C THR A 202 -0.67 26.58 44.68
N ILE A 203 -1.94 26.37 45.05
CA ILE A 203 -2.33 26.22 46.46
C ILE A 203 -1.69 24.97 47.06
N GLN A 204 -1.75 23.83 46.36
CA GLN A 204 -1.14 22.57 46.80
C GLN A 204 0.38 22.70 46.96
N GLU A 205 1.06 23.36 46.02
CA GLU A 205 2.50 23.63 46.11
C GLU A 205 2.83 24.47 47.35
N LYS A 206 2.08 25.56 47.59
CA LYS A 206 2.29 26.39 48.79
C LYS A 206 2.03 25.63 50.08
N LEU A 207 1.02 24.77 50.13
CA LEU A 207 0.76 23.90 51.27
C LEU A 207 1.92 22.92 51.50
N GLY A 208 2.43 22.30 50.43
CA GLY A 208 3.59 21.42 50.48
C GLY A 208 4.85 22.14 50.99
N GLN A 209 5.16 23.32 50.44
CA GLN A 209 6.28 24.16 50.91
C GLN A 209 6.12 24.55 52.39
N ALA A 210 4.92 24.93 52.82
CA ALA A 210 4.65 25.26 54.22
C ALA A 210 4.85 24.04 55.13
N GLN A 211 4.44 22.85 54.69
CA GLN A 211 4.65 21.60 55.42
C GLN A 211 6.14 21.25 55.51
N THR A 212 6.88 21.30 54.40
CA THR A 212 8.34 21.06 54.40
C THR A 212 9.06 22.05 55.31
N ARG A 213 8.69 23.34 55.27
CA ARG A 213 9.29 24.35 56.15
C ARG A 213 9.00 24.07 57.62
N LYS A 214 7.78 23.63 57.95
CA LYS A 214 7.40 23.21 59.30
C LYS A 214 8.25 22.00 59.74
N GLU A 215 8.40 20.99 58.89
CA GLU A 215 9.20 19.79 59.17
C GLU A 215 10.69 20.14 59.35
N GLN A 216 11.25 21.02 58.52
CA GLN A 216 12.62 21.51 58.66
C GLN A 216 12.82 22.25 59.99
N LEU A 217 11.92 23.17 60.36
CA LEU A 217 11.99 23.87 61.64
C LEU A 217 11.88 22.89 62.81
N GLU A 218 11.01 21.88 62.72
CA GLU A 218 10.88 20.84 63.75
C GLU A 218 12.15 19.98 63.85
N GLN A 219 12.75 19.58 62.72
CA GLN A 219 14.02 18.85 62.67
C GLN A 219 15.16 19.68 63.25
N GLU A 220 15.29 20.95 62.87
CA GLU A 220 16.31 21.86 63.40
C GLU A 220 16.17 22.02 64.92
N GLN A 221 14.94 22.14 65.44
CA GLN A 221 14.68 22.18 66.88
C GLN A 221 15.04 20.85 67.56
N LYS A 222 14.67 19.72 66.97
CA LYS A 222 15.05 18.37 67.47
C LYS A 222 16.56 18.18 67.50
N GLU A 223 17.28 18.66 66.48
CA GLU A 223 18.73 18.57 66.38
C GLU A 223 19.42 19.49 67.39
N LYS A 224 18.92 20.73 67.59
CA LYS A 224 19.37 21.62 68.67
C LYS A 224 19.21 20.96 70.05
N LEU A 225 18.08 20.31 70.30
CA LEU A 225 17.84 19.56 71.55
C LEU A 225 18.77 18.36 71.69
N ARG A 226 19.01 17.59 70.62
CA ARG A 226 20.00 16.50 70.62
C ARG A 226 21.40 17.01 70.94
N ASN A 227 21.85 18.08 70.30
CA ASN A 227 23.16 18.67 70.52
C ASN A 227 23.30 19.21 71.95
N TYR A 228 22.26 19.87 72.48
CA TYR A 228 22.24 20.31 73.88
C TYR A 228 22.35 19.13 74.86
N ASN A 229 21.67 18.01 74.61
CA ASN A 229 21.74 16.82 75.46
C ASN A 229 23.06 16.04 75.29
N ASN A 230 23.66 16.05 74.11
CA ASN A 230 24.95 15.42 73.84
C ASN A 230 26.13 16.21 74.41
N ARG A 231 26.03 17.55 74.49
CA ARG A 231 27.11 18.40 75.01
C ARG A 231 27.55 18.03 76.44
N PRO A 232 26.66 17.78 77.42
CA PRO A 232 27.03 17.23 78.73
C PRO A 232 27.67 15.84 78.65
N LEU A 233 27.27 14.99 77.71
CA LEU A 233 27.83 13.64 77.52
C LEU A 233 29.24 13.73 76.95
N GLU A 234 29.47 14.56 75.93
CA GLU A 234 30.80 14.83 75.38
C GLU A 234 31.74 15.45 76.41
N VAL A 235 31.24 16.41 77.20
CA VAL A 235 32.03 17.00 78.30
C VAL A 235 32.35 15.93 79.34
N LYS A 236 31.39 15.11 79.77
CA LYS A 236 31.65 13.99 80.70
C LYS A 236 32.66 13.01 80.14
N GLN A 237 32.54 12.63 78.88
CA GLN A 237 33.45 11.68 78.23
C GLN A 237 34.85 12.26 78.04
N SER A 238 34.99 13.57 77.78
CA SER A 238 36.30 14.25 77.74
C SER A 238 36.93 14.36 79.13
N VAL A 239 36.13 14.61 80.17
CA VAL A 239 36.60 14.63 81.55
C VAL A 239 37.02 13.21 81.96
N GLU A 240 36.22 12.20 81.63
CA GLU A 240 36.52 10.80 81.90
C GLU A 240 37.78 10.32 81.16
N SER A 241 37.95 10.69 79.89
CA SER A 241 39.18 10.38 79.14
C SER A 241 40.41 11.06 79.72
N THR A 242 40.32 12.34 80.15
CA THR A 242 41.45 13.00 80.83
C THR A 242 41.77 12.40 82.20
N VAL A 243 40.76 11.91 82.92
CA VAL A 243 40.95 11.18 84.19
C VAL A 243 41.60 9.82 83.95
N GLU A 244 41.19 9.07 82.93
CA GLU A 244 41.80 7.79 82.58
C GLU A 244 43.24 7.95 82.05
N VAL A 245 43.53 9.00 81.27
CA VAL A 245 44.91 9.33 80.89
C VAL A 245 45.75 9.65 82.13
N ARG A 246 45.25 10.43 83.09
CA ARG A 246 45.97 10.69 84.34
C ARG A 246 46.16 9.44 85.21
N LYS A 247 45.16 8.55 85.28
CA LYS A 247 45.30 7.27 86.01
C LYS A 247 46.38 6.40 85.39
N THR A 248 46.40 6.28 84.07
CA THR A 248 47.41 5.49 83.34
C THR A 248 48.81 6.11 83.49
N GLU A 249 48.95 7.43 83.44
CA GLU A 249 50.20 8.13 83.74
C GLU A 249 50.68 7.88 85.17
N VAL A 250 49.80 7.97 86.18
CA VAL A 250 50.14 7.70 87.58
C VAL A 250 50.51 6.23 87.79
N ALA A 251 49.79 5.29 87.16
CA ALA A 251 50.10 3.87 87.23
C ALA A 251 51.49 3.57 86.65
N ALA A 252 51.82 4.13 85.48
CA ALA A 252 53.14 3.99 84.87
C ALA A 252 54.26 4.60 85.76
N LEU A 253 53.98 5.71 86.45
CA LEU A 253 54.91 6.34 87.38
C LEU A 253 55.17 5.48 88.63
N VAL A 254 54.14 4.80 89.14
CA VAL A 254 54.26 3.85 90.25
C VAL A 254 55.02 2.59 89.82
N GLU A 255 54.70 2.04 88.66
CA GLU A 255 55.37 0.87 88.10
C GLU A 255 56.87 1.13 87.92
N ASN A 256 57.25 2.25 87.30
CA ASN A 256 58.65 2.63 87.12
C ASN A 256 59.39 2.80 88.46
N LYS A 257 58.75 3.39 89.48
CA LYS A 257 59.31 3.48 90.84
C LYS A 257 59.52 2.11 91.47
N LEU A 258 58.59 1.17 91.27
CA LEU A 258 58.74 -0.21 91.75
C LEU A 258 59.88 -0.92 91.03
N THR A 259 60.00 -0.79 89.70
CA THR A 259 61.10 -1.38 88.93
C THR A 259 62.47 -0.88 89.40
N ILE A 260 62.59 0.43 89.66
CA ILE A 260 63.83 1.03 90.19
C ILE A 260 64.15 0.51 91.60
N ALA A 261 63.14 0.35 92.46
CA ALA A 261 63.32 -0.21 93.80
C ALA A 261 63.77 -1.68 93.76
N GLU A 262 63.21 -2.45 92.82
CA GLU A 262 63.50 -3.87 92.63
C GLU A 262 64.94 -4.07 92.12
N GLN A 263 65.38 -3.27 91.14
CA GLN A 263 66.76 -3.26 90.66
C GLN A 263 67.77 -2.91 91.76
N LYS A 264 67.47 -1.94 92.62
CA LYS A 264 68.34 -1.59 93.77
C LYS A 264 68.44 -2.74 94.77
N ARG A 265 67.32 -3.40 95.08
CA ARG A 265 67.27 -4.54 96.00
C ARG A 265 68.07 -5.73 95.44
N GLU A 266 67.99 -5.98 94.15
CA GLU A 266 68.73 -7.05 93.47
C GLU A 266 70.25 -6.78 93.45
N GLN A 267 70.66 -5.52 93.24
CA GLN A 267 72.06 -5.10 93.34
C GLN A 267 72.63 -5.28 94.76
N GLU A 268 71.87 -4.96 95.80
CA GLU A 268 72.29 -5.20 97.19
C GLU A 268 72.41 -6.69 97.53
N ILE A 269 71.48 -7.52 97.04
CA ILE A 269 71.54 -8.97 97.24
C ILE A 269 72.79 -9.56 96.57
N LYS A 270 73.11 -9.14 95.33
CA LYS A 270 74.35 -9.56 94.65
C LYS A 270 75.61 -9.18 95.45
N LYS A 271 75.70 -7.96 95.96
CA LYS A 271 76.84 -7.52 96.80
C LYS A 271 77.00 -8.36 98.07
N LYS A 272 75.90 -8.68 98.76
CA LYS A 272 75.95 -9.52 99.97
C LYS A 272 76.39 -10.95 99.68
N LEU A 273 75.99 -11.50 98.53
CA LEU A 273 76.34 -12.86 98.11
C LEU A 273 77.83 -12.99 97.76
N GLU A 274 78.42 -11.95 97.18
CA GLU A 274 79.85 -11.90 96.85
C GLU A 274 80.74 -11.81 98.10
N ILE A 275 80.32 -11.04 99.12
CA ILE A 275 81.00 -10.95 100.42
C ILE A 275 80.95 -12.32 101.15
N ALA A 276 79.81 -13.01 101.11
CA ALA A 276 79.67 -14.32 101.74
C ALA A 276 80.57 -15.39 101.10
N LYS A 277 80.76 -15.36 99.77
CA LYS A 277 81.68 -16.28 99.08
C LYS A 277 83.13 -16.09 99.54
N LYS A 278 83.63 -14.85 99.61
CA LYS A 278 84.99 -14.57 100.08
C LYS A 278 85.23 -15.00 101.53
N HIS A 279 84.24 -14.84 102.41
CA HIS A 279 84.36 -15.27 103.80
C HIS A 279 84.45 -16.81 103.92
N ASN A 280 83.76 -17.55 103.06
CA ASN A 280 83.76 -19.01 103.08
C ASN A 280 85.09 -19.61 102.59
N GLU A 281 85.75 -18.99 101.61
CA GLU A 281 87.09 -19.43 101.15
C GLU A 281 88.16 -19.26 102.25
N HIS A 282 88.16 -18.11 102.94
CA HIS A 282 89.06 -17.86 104.06
C HIS A 282 88.82 -18.80 105.26
N MET A 283 87.58 -19.22 105.49
CA MET A 283 87.24 -20.16 106.57
C MET A 283 87.77 -21.58 106.34
N VAL A 284 87.94 -22.00 105.08
CA VAL A 284 88.50 -23.31 104.73
C VAL A 284 90.01 -23.34 104.96
N GLU A 285 90.73 -22.28 104.59
CA GLU A 285 92.18 -22.15 104.83
C GLU A 285 92.54 -22.13 106.32
N VAL A 286 91.74 -21.44 107.15
CA VAL A 286 91.94 -21.40 108.61
C VAL A 286 91.73 -22.77 109.25
N LYS A 287 90.76 -23.57 108.79
CA LYS A 287 90.52 -24.91 109.33
C LYS A 287 91.69 -25.88 109.10
N GLN A 288 92.32 -25.81 107.92
CA GLN A 288 93.48 -26.65 107.60
C GLN A 288 94.72 -26.33 108.45
N SER A 289 94.87 -25.07 108.89
CA SER A 289 95.99 -24.66 109.76
C SER A 289 95.85 -25.12 111.23
N ILE A 290 94.61 -25.27 111.72
CA ILE A 290 94.31 -25.63 113.11
C ILE A 290 94.46 -27.16 113.33
N GLU A 291 94.16 -27.98 112.34
CA GLU A 291 94.24 -29.45 112.44
C GLU A 291 95.70 -29.93 112.59
N THR A 292 96.64 -29.29 111.88
CA THR A 292 98.09 -29.56 112.01
C THR A 292 98.70 -29.13 113.34
N THR A 293 98.08 -28.19 114.07
CA THR A 293 98.60 -27.72 115.37
C THR A 293 98.06 -28.51 116.57
N GLU A 294 96.88 -29.13 116.46
CA GLU A 294 96.31 -29.95 117.54
C GLU A 294 96.96 -31.34 117.67
N GLU A 295 97.43 -31.95 116.59
CA GLU A 295 98.12 -33.26 116.64
C GLU A 295 99.46 -33.18 117.39
N ASN A 296 100.25 -32.13 117.16
CA ASN A 296 101.53 -31.89 117.84
C ASN A 296 101.37 -31.67 119.37
N ARG A 297 100.21 -31.19 119.82
CA ARG A 297 99.93 -30.94 121.24
C ARG A 297 99.48 -32.18 122.00
N LYS A 298 98.99 -33.22 121.30
CA LYS A 298 98.61 -34.51 121.90
C LYS A 298 99.83 -35.38 122.19
N THR A 299 100.84 -35.37 121.32
CA THR A 299 102.11 -36.12 121.51
C THR A 299 102.94 -35.58 122.68
N GLU A 300 103.01 -34.27 122.91
CA GLU A 300 103.70 -33.69 124.07
C GLU A 300 103.04 -33.99 125.43
N LYS A 301 101.71 -34.18 125.45
CA LYS A 301 100.97 -34.45 126.70
C LYS A 301 101.18 -35.88 127.21
N VAL A 302 101.40 -36.85 126.32
CA VAL A 302 101.67 -38.25 126.68
C VAL A 302 103.03 -38.39 127.37
N ILE A 303 104.07 -37.75 126.82
CA ILE A 303 105.43 -37.78 127.37
C ILE A 303 105.48 -37.16 128.79
N LYS A 304 104.70 -36.10 129.04
CA LYS A 304 104.61 -35.44 130.36
C LYS A 304 103.89 -36.24 131.44
N LEU A 305 103.02 -37.19 131.08
CA LEU A 305 102.31 -38.04 132.04
C LEU A 305 103.18 -39.20 132.51
N GLU A 306 104.01 -39.73 131.63
CA GLU A 306 104.92 -40.85 131.92
C GLU A 306 106.01 -40.46 132.93
N THR A 307 106.55 -39.23 132.84
CA THR A 307 107.55 -38.70 133.79
C THR A 307 106.96 -38.40 135.18
N LYS A 308 105.64 -38.12 135.25
CA LYS A 308 104.95 -37.85 136.53
C LYS A 308 104.61 -39.13 137.29
N LEU A 309 104.37 -40.25 136.60
CA LEU A 309 104.14 -41.53 137.25
C LEU A 309 105.41 -42.03 137.96
N THR A 310 106.57 -41.93 137.31
CA THR A 310 107.87 -42.34 137.88
C THR A 310 108.25 -41.50 139.11
N ALA A 311 107.95 -40.20 139.11
CA ALA A 311 108.20 -39.32 140.25
C ALA A 311 107.22 -39.55 141.43
N ALA A 312 106.00 -40.04 141.15
CA ALA A 312 105.01 -40.36 142.19
C ALA A 312 105.35 -41.68 142.91
N GLU A 313 105.91 -42.67 142.21
CA GLU A 313 106.34 -43.94 142.83
C GLU A 313 107.50 -43.74 143.81
N GLN A 314 108.50 -42.93 143.47
CA GLN A 314 109.62 -42.61 144.37
C GLN A 314 109.19 -41.87 145.65
N LYS A 315 108.17 -41.00 145.56
CA LYS A 315 107.63 -40.28 146.73
C LYS A 315 106.84 -41.19 147.68
N ARG A 316 106.19 -42.23 147.15
CA ARG A 316 105.43 -43.20 147.95
C ARG A 316 106.36 -44.10 148.78
N GLU A 317 107.55 -44.40 148.24
CA GLU A 317 108.58 -45.20 148.92
C GLU A 317 109.26 -44.43 150.06
N GLN A 318 109.51 -43.12 149.90
CA GLN A 318 110.06 -42.26 150.96
C GLN A 318 109.09 -42.02 152.12
N GLU A 319 107.78 -41.98 151.86
CA GLU A 319 106.76 -41.75 152.90
C GLU A 319 106.55 -43.00 153.77
N LEU A 320 106.73 -44.20 153.20
CA LEU A 320 106.70 -45.47 153.93
C LEU A 320 107.88 -45.61 154.90
N GLN A 321 109.08 -45.14 154.52
CA GLN A 321 110.25 -45.13 155.40
C GLN A 321 110.07 -44.17 156.61
N ARG A 322 109.49 -42.98 156.41
CA ARG A 322 109.22 -42.02 157.50
C ARG A 322 108.18 -42.51 158.52
N LYS A 323 107.20 -43.30 158.08
CA LYS A 323 106.19 -43.89 158.98
C LYS A 323 106.78 -45.00 159.86
N LEU A 324 107.76 -45.74 159.37
CA LEU A 324 108.47 -46.77 160.15
C LEU A 324 109.38 -46.17 161.23
N GLU A 325 110.03 -45.03 160.98
CA GLU A 325 110.84 -44.33 161.99
C GLU A 325 109.98 -43.77 163.14
N LYS A 326 108.81 -43.19 162.83
CA LYS A 326 107.88 -42.65 163.84
C LYS A 326 107.30 -43.73 164.76
N ILE A 327 107.17 -44.97 164.29
CA ILE A 327 106.75 -46.10 165.12
C ILE A 327 107.85 -46.50 166.11
N LYS A 328 109.12 -46.56 165.66
CA LYS A 328 110.27 -46.83 166.55
C LYS A 328 110.49 -45.76 167.61
N GLU A 329 110.21 -44.50 167.29
CA GLU A 329 110.40 -43.36 168.20
C GLU A 329 109.35 -43.34 169.33
N ASN A 330 108.10 -43.68 169.00
CA ASN A 330 107.03 -43.83 170.00
C ASN A 330 107.24 -45.02 170.94
N GLU A 331 107.87 -46.10 170.46
CA GLU A 331 108.20 -47.26 171.28
C GLU A 331 109.31 -46.96 172.30
N LYS A 332 110.37 -46.25 171.87
CA LYS A 332 111.42 -45.73 172.78
C LYS A 332 110.87 -44.79 173.83
N ARG A 333 109.87 -43.96 173.48
CA ARG A 333 109.23 -43.03 174.42
C ARG A 333 108.36 -43.75 175.46
N ALA A 334 107.71 -44.85 175.08
CA ALA A 334 106.91 -45.66 175.99
C ALA A 334 107.78 -46.44 177.00
N GLU A 335 109.00 -46.82 176.63
CA GLU A 335 109.93 -47.52 177.52
C GLU A 335 110.60 -46.57 178.53
N ALA A 336 110.96 -45.35 178.12
CA ALA A 336 111.48 -44.31 179.01
C ALA A 336 110.50 -43.92 180.13
N VAL A 337 109.19 -43.94 179.85
CA VAL A 337 108.15 -43.70 180.86
C VAL A 337 108.05 -44.87 181.85
N ARG A 338 108.31 -46.11 181.43
CA ARG A 338 108.36 -47.28 182.33
C ARG A 338 109.57 -47.25 183.26
N GLN A 339 110.73 -46.78 182.79
CA GLN A 339 111.92 -46.56 183.64
C GLN A 339 111.74 -45.41 184.64
N ASN A 340 111.10 -44.29 184.26
CA ASN A 340 110.87 -43.19 185.21
C ASN A 340 109.84 -43.52 186.29
N LYS A 341 108.89 -44.43 186.01
CA LYS A 341 107.96 -44.94 187.05
C LYS A 341 108.66 -45.84 188.08
N ALA A 342 109.75 -46.52 187.70
CA ALA A 342 110.61 -47.24 188.64
C ALA A 342 111.40 -46.30 189.57
N ASN A 343 111.69 -45.07 189.14
CA ASN A 343 112.49 -44.13 189.93
C ASN A 343 111.69 -43.30 190.95
N ILE A 344 110.40 -43.05 190.72
CA ILE A 344 109.60 -42.23 191.67
C ILE A 344 109.24 -43.01 192.94
N ILE A 345 109.13 -44.33 192.87
CA ILE A 345 108.81 -45.15 194.06
C ILE A 345 110.05 -45.36 194.95
N ALA A 346 111.26 -45.09 194.46
CA ALA A 346 112.50 -45.27 195.22
C ALA A 346 112.90 -44.09 196.13
N ASN A 347 112.34 -42.87 195.99
CA ASN A 347 112.91 -41.69 196.68
C ASN A 347 111.89 -40.74 197.32
N LYS A 348 111.28 -41.22 198.42
CA LYS A 348 110.83 -40.42 199.59
C LYS A 348 110.81 -41.39 200.77
N MET A 349 111.93 -41.49 201.50
CA MET A 349 112.12 -40.90 202.84
C MET A 349 111.17 -41.53 203.89
N ALA A 350 111.60 -42.27 204.92
CA ALA A 350 112.74 -42.11 205.86
C ALA A 350 112.72 -40.76 206.64
N PRO A 351 113.17 -40.73 207.91
CA PRO A 351 112.40 -40.14 209.02
C PRO A 351 113.00 -38.88 209.67
N SER A 352 112.23 -38.19 210.52
CA SER A 352 112.72 -37.36 211.64
C SER A 352 111.57 -36.85 212.54
N SER A 353 111.70 -37.14 213.85
CA SER A 353 111.29 -36.38 215.06
C SER A 353 109.85 -35.90 215.25
N GLY A 354 109.21 -36.39 216.33
CA GLY A 354 107.90 -35.98 216.87
C GLY A 354 107.16 -37.14 217.49
#